data_AF-A0A535ESM6-F1
#
_entry.id   AF-A0A535ESM6-F1
#
_cell.length_a   1.000
_cell.length_b   1.000
_cell.length_c   1.000
_cell.angle_alpha   90.00
_cell.angle_beta   90.00
_cell.angle_gamma   90.00
#
_symmetry.space_group_name_H-M   'P 1'
#
loop_
_entity.id
_entity.type
_entity.pdbx_description
1 polymer ?
#
loop_
_entity_poly.entity_id
_entity_poly.type
_entity_poly.pdbx_seq_one_letter_code
_entity_poly.pdbx_strand_id
1 'polypeptide(L)'
;MAPQRYQCPVCGYPDLPEPPYTAESGASYDICPSCGFEFGYDDEARGVTFEEWRAKWVAGGMKWSSRGLSAPPGWDPAAQLRTLGVQ
;
A
#
# COMPACT_ATOMS: atom_id res chain seq x y z
N MET A 1 -3.42 -24.54 0.15
CA MET A 1 -2.36 -23.55 0.36
C MET A 1 -3.06 -22.20 0.40
N ALA A 2 -3.03 -21.47 1.53
CA ALA A 2 -3.56 -20.12 1.53
C ALA A 2 -2.61 -19.23 0.71
N PRO A 3 -3.10 -18.31 -0.13
CA PRO A 3 -2.23 -17.38 -0.84
C PRO A 3 -1.44 -16.56 0.18
N GLN A 4 -0.13 -16.44 -0.04
CA GLN A 4 0.72 -15.53 0.73
C GLN A 4 0.22 -14.11 0.48
N ARG A 5 0.00 -13.35 1.55
CA ARG A 5 -0.49 -11.98 1.48
C ARG A 5 0.58 -11.04 2.00
N TYR A 6 0.80 -9.97 1.27
CA TYR A 6 1.91 -9.06 1.54
C TYR A 6 1.39 -7.72 2.07
N GLN A 7 2.15 -7.15 3.00
CA GLN A 7 1.81 -5.89 3.62
C GLN A 7 2.34 -4.73 2.77
N CYS A 8 1.49 -3.76 2.48
CA CYS A 8 1.89 -2.51 1.83
C CYS A 8 2.77 -1.68 2.78
N PRO A 9 4.02 -1.33 2.41
CA PRO A 9 4.93 -0.57 3.27
C PRO A 9 4.50 0.89 3.46
N VAL A 10 3.63 1.40 2.57
CA VAL A 10 3.13 2.78 2.63
C VAL A 10 2.04 2.92 3.68
N CYS A 11 1.05 2.03 3.68
CA CYS A 11 -0.16 2.22 4.49
C CYS A 11 -0.50 1.05 5.42
N GLY A 12 0.20 -0.09 5.33
CA GLY A 12 -0.02 -1.26 6.18
C GLY A 12 -1.13 -2.21 5.70
N TYR A 13 -1.70 -2.00 4.50
CA TYR A 13 -2.72 -2.90 3.95
C TYR A 13 -2.17 -4.32 3.83
N PRO A 14 -2.79 -5.34 4.46
CA PRO A 14 -2.16 -6.65 4.66
C PRO A 14 -2.36 -7.62 3.50
N ASP A 15 -3.24 -7.29 2.55
CA ASP A 15 -3.74 -8.24 1.55
C ASP A 15 -3.31 -7.84 0.11
N LEU A 16 -2.06 -7.44 -0.10
CA LEU A 16 -1.52 -7.28 -1.46
C LEU A 16 -1.38 -8.65 -2.15
N PRO A 17 -1.67 -8.75 -3.46
CA PRO A 17 -1.61 -10.02 -4.18
C PRO A 17 -0.17 -10.47 -4.46
N GLU A 18 0.76 -9.53 -4.63
CA GLU A 18 2.19 -9.78 -4.84
C GLU A 18 3.05 -9.02 -3.80
N PRO A 19 4.29 -9.50 -3.51
CA PRO A 19 5.22 -8.73 -2.69
C PRO A 19 5.56 -7.41 -3.40
N PRO A 20 5.61 -6.27 -2.69
CA PRO A 20 5.94 -4.98 -3.30
C PRO A 20 7.26 -4.99 -4.09
N TYR A 21 8.26 -5.73 -3.59
CA TYR A 21 9.56 -5.93 -4.24
C TYR A 21 10.05 -7.35 -4.02
N THR A 22 10.72 -7.91 -5.03
CA THR A 22 11.52 -9.13 -4.90
C THR A 22 12.95 -8.88 -5.36
N ALA A 23 13.87 -9.72 -4.89
CA ALA A 23 15.28 -9.65 -5.33
C ALA A 23 15.45 -10.05 -6.81
N GLU A 24 14.51 -10.82 -7.36
CA GLU A 24 14.61 -11.42 -8.69
C GLU A 24 14.01 -10.51 -9.78
N SER A 25 12.86 -9.88 -9.50
CA SER A 25 12.10 -9.08 -10.48
C SER A 25 12.08 -7.58 -10.17
N GLY A 26 12.54 -7.14 -8.99
CA GLY A 26 12.39 -5.75 -8.55
C GLY A 26 10.97 -5.44 -8.10
N ALA A 27 10.49 -4.23 -8.38
CA ALA A 27 9.14 -3.77 -8.04
C ALA A 27 8.03 -4.62 -8.68
N SER A 28 6.90 -4.77 -8.00
CA SER A 28 5.75 -5.52 -8.54
C SER A 28 4.91 -4.74 -9.54
N TYR A 29 4.98 -3.40 -9.57
CA TYR A 29 4.07 -2.55 -10.35
C TYR A 29 2.59 -2.68 -9.96
N ASP A 30 2.30 -3.36 -8.84
CA ASP A 30 0.96 -3.39 -8.27
C ASP A 30 0.59 -2.04 -7.68
N ILE A 31 -0.70 -1.71 -7.79
CA ILE A 31 -1.29 -0.54 -7.15
C ILE A 31 -1.95 -0.99 -5.85
N CYS A 32 -1.49 -0.49 -4.71
CA CYS A 32 -2.11 -0.76 -3.43
C CYS A 32 -3.59 -0.31 -3.44
N PRO A 33 -4.57 -1.19 -3.21
CA PRO A 33 -5.99 -0.81 -3.31
C PRO A 33 -6.43 0.14 -2.19
N SER A 34 -5.69 0.13 -1.08
CA SER A 34 -5.93 1.00 0.08
C SER A 34 -5.42 2.42 -0.17
N CYS A 35 -4.10 2.61 -0.33
CA CYS A 35 -3.50 3.96 -0.44
C CYS A 35 -3.22 4.44 -1.87
N GLY A 36 -3.37 3.58 -2.88
CA GLY A 36 -3.19 3.93 -4.29
C GLY A 36 -1.74 4.08 -4.75
N PHE A 37 -0.76 3.69 -3.94
CA PHE A 37 0.65 3.72 -4.31
C PHE A 37 0.95 2.62 -5.34
N GLU A 38 1.64 2.96 -6.43
CA GLU A 38 2.13 2.05 -7.46
C GLU A 38 3.63 1.79 -7.28
N PHE A 39 4.01 0.57 -6.91
CA PHE A 39 5.41 0.21 -6.64
C PHE A 39 6.25 0.23 -7.92
N GLY A 40 7.42 0.84 -7.89
CA GLY A 40 8.29 1.03 -9.07
C GLY A 40 7.92 2.23 -9.93
N TYR A 41 6.64 2.63 -9.97
CA TYR A 41 6.24 3.85 -10.66
C TYR A 41 6.35 5.09 -9.75
N ASP A 42 5.73 5.05 -8.57
CA ASP A 42 5.68 6.21 -7.68
C ASP A 42 7.02 6.47 -6.99
N ASP A 43 7.73 5.45 -6.51
CA ASP A 43 9.04 5.59 -5.87
C ASP A 43 10.20 5.64 -6.86
N GLU A 44 10.33 4.68 -7.78
CA GLU A 44 11.52 4.62 -8.63
C GLU A 44 11.43 5.61 -9.80
N ALA A 45 10.32 5.60 -10.56
CA ALA A 45 10.19 6.48 -11.74
C ALA A 45 9.86 7.93 -11.38
N ARG A 46 9.05 8.16 -10.34
CA ARG A 46 8.64 9.52 -9.91
C ARG A 46 9.42 10.05 -8.70
N GLY A 47 10.17 9.21 -7.98
CA GLY A 47 10.98 9.63 -6.84
C GLY A 47 10.19 9.93 -5.57
N VAL A 48 8.93 9.47 -5.45
CA VAL A 48 8.09 9.72 -4.27
C VAL A 48 8.35 8.65 -3.21
N THR A 49 8.80 9.07 -2.04
CA THR A 49 9.05 8.14 -0.93
C THR A 49 7.75 7.58 -0.35
N PHE A 50 7.84 6.44 0.34
CA PHE A 50 6.70 5.85 1.04
C PHE A 50 6.16 6.79 2.13
N GLU A 51 7.03 7.50 2.82
CA GLU A 51 6.70 8.50 3.84
C GLU A 51 5.90 9.67 3.26
N GLU A 52 6.35 10.23 2.14
CA GLU A 52 5.66 11.34 1.47
C GLU A 52 4.28 10.93 0.97
N TRP A 53 4.16 9.76 0.34
CA TRP A 53 2.86 9.28 -0.11
C TRP A 53 1.93 8.96 1.05
N ARG A 54 2.45 8.32 2.11
CA ARG A 54 1.70 8.06 3.35
C ARG A 54 1.18 9.36 3.95
N ALA A 55 2.02 10.39 4.08
CA ALA A 55 1.62 11.69 4.61
C ALA A 55 0.51 12.33 3.75
N LYS A 56 0.64 12.28 2.42
CA LYS A 56 -0.38 12.78 1.49
C LYS A 56 -1.71 12.02 1.63
N TRP A 57 -1.66 10.69 1.72
CA TRP A 57 -2.84 9.86 1.91
C TRP A 57 -3.52 10.14 3.25
N VAL A 58 -2.74 10.28 4.33
CA VAL A 58 -3.23 10.68 5.66
C VAL A 58 -3.90 12.05 5.63
N ALA A 59 -3.23 13.06 5.07
CA ALA A 59 -3.79 14.41 4.91
C ALA A 59 -5.06 14.43 4.04
N GLY A 60 -5.18 13.50 3.09
CA GLY A 60 -6.36 13.30 2.25
C GLY A 60 -7.53 12.58 2.93
N GLY A 61 -7.41 12.24 4.21
CA GLY A 61 -8.43 11.53 4.99
C GLY A 61 -8.41 10.01 4.83
N MET A 62 -7.28 9.45 4.38
CA MET A 62 -7.03 8.01 4.27
C MET A 62 -8.13 7.27 3.50
N LYS A 63 -8.54 7.82 2.36
CA LYS A 63 -9.62 7.26 1.55
C LYS A 63 -9.16 5.95 0.89
N TRP A 64 -10.08 5.00 0.77
CA TRP A 64 -9.87 3.80 -0.03
C TRP A 64 -9.67 4.20 -1.50
N SER A 65 -8.55 3.80 -2.10
CA SER A 65 -8.15 4.28 -3.42
C SER A 65 -8.72 3.46 -4.58
N SER A 66 -8.93 2.15 -4.39
CA SER A 66 -9.39 1.29 -5.48
C SER A 66 -10.83 1.58 -5.87
N ARG A 67 -11.07 1.67 -7.18
CA ARG A 67 -12.41 1.75 -7.79
C ARG A 67 -12.95 0.39 -8.23
N GLY A 68 -12.06 -0.59 -8.41
CA GLY A 68 -12.41 -1.94 -8.85
C GLY A 68 -12.53 -2.97 -7.72
N LEU A 69 -11.96 -2.66 -6.55
CA LEU A 69 -12.07 -3.48 -5.34
C LEU A 69 -12.76 -2.67 -4.25
N SER A 70 -13.72 -3.28 -3.56
CA SER A 70 -14.33 -2.69 -2.38
C SER A 70 -13.39 -2.82 -1.18
N ALA A 71 -13.40 -1.82 -0.30
CA ALA A 71 -12.76 -1.94 1.01
C ALA A 71 -13.34 -3.15 1.78
N PRO A 72 -12.52 -3.89 2.54
CA PRO A 72 -13.02 -4.95 3.41
C PRO A 72 -14.08 -4.44 4.41
N PRO A 73 -15.03 -5.28 4.84
CA PRO A 73 -15.97 -4.93 5.89
C PRO A 73 -15.24 -4.48 7.18
N GLY A 74 -15.64 -3.34 7.73
CA GLY A 74 -15.02 -2.80 8.95
C GLY A 74 -13.60 -2.26 8.75
N TRP A 75 -13.19 -1.98 7.52
CA TRP A 75 -11.88 -1.40 7.23
C TRP A 75 -11.65 -0.09 8.00
N ASP A 76 -10.59 -0.07 8.81
CA ASP A 76 -10.09 1.09 9.55
C ASP A 76 -8.69 1.47 9.04
N PRO A 77 -8.55 2.57 8.28
CA PRO A 77 -7.26 2.99 7.75
C PRO A 77 -6.26 3.38 8.85
N ALA A 78 -6.72 3.87 10.00
CA ALA A 78 -5.84 4.19 11.11
C ALA A 78 -5.32 2.91 11.78
N ALA A 79 -6.16 1.88 11.94
CA ALA A 79 -5.70 0.55 12.38
C ALA A 79 -4.68 -0.04 11.42
N GLN A 80 -4.95 0.07 10.13
CA GLN A 80 -4.05 -0.37 9.09
C GLN A 80 -2.68 0.30 9.22
N LEU A 81 -2.64 1.62 9.39
CA LEU A 81 -1.39 2.37 9.51
C LEU A 81 -0.59 2.00 10.77
N ARG A 82 -1.26 1.74 11.91
CA ARG A 82 -0.61 1.33 13.16
C ARG A 82 0.22 0.04 13.02
N THR A 83 -0.06 -0.80 12.02
CA THR A 83 0.68 -2.05 11.78
C THR A 83 2.10 -1.85 11.26
N LEU A 84 2.44 -0.67 10.73
CA LEU A 84 3.75 -0.41 10.12
C LEU A 84 4.85 -0.10 11.14
N GLY A 85 4.53 0.10 12.42
CA GLY A 85 5.52 0.44 13.45
C GLY A 85 6.21 1.80 13.28
N VAL A 86 5.80 2.60 12.28
CA VAL A 86 6.24 3.98 12.09
C VAL A 86 5.58 4.88 13.13
N GLN A 87 6.39 5.37 14.06
CA GLN A 87 6.04 6.43 15.03
C GLN A 87 6.39 7.79 14.46
#